data_AF-A0A1F4CVF7-F1
#
_entry.id   AF-A0A1F4CVF7-F1
#
_cell.length_a   1.000
_cell.length_b   1.000
_cell.length_c   1.000
_cell.angle_alpha   90.00
_cell.angle_beta   90.00
_cell.angle_gamma   90.00
#
_symmetry.space_group_name_H-M   'P 1'
#
loop_
_entity.id
_entity.type
_entity.pdbx_description
1 polymer ?
#
loop_
_entity_poly.entity_id
_entity_poly.type
_entity_poly.pdbx_seq_one_letter_code
_entity_poly.pdbx_strand_id
1 'polypeptide(L)'
;MASEWQRKGATLSDKTARREFGLTQNEIVEAIRAGKLQYRRNAIHGNPFLRLLRREVEALVKKKHGNDYLRNQQAKTELARVNRELKRLRIQIAALEERKSQLIAELGR
;
A
#
# COMPACT_ATOMS: atom_id res chain seq x y z
N MET A 1 14.71 2.62 26.31
CA MET A 1 13.73 1.68 25.72
C MET A 1 12.55 2.39 25.02
N ALA A 2 12.75 3.54 24.38
CA ALA A 2 11.93 3.97 23.24
C ALA A 2 12.62 3.38 22.00
N SER A 3 11.96 2.82 20.99
CA SER A 3 11.49 3.65 19.87
C SER A 3 11.09 2.75 18.67
N GLU A 4 10.78 1.46 18.85
CA GLU A 4 10.37 0.65 17.68
C GLU A 4 9.08 1.19 17.04
N TRP A 5 8.21 1.78 17.85
CA TRP A 5 7.02 2.49 17.39
C TRP A 5 7.31 3.87 16.79
N GLN A 6 8.49 4.45 17.01
CA GLN A 6 8.84 5.81 16.61
C GLN A 6 9.84 5.82 15.44
N ARG A 7 10.50 4.70 15.15
CA ARG A 7 11.37 4.53 13.98
C ARG A 7 10.55 4.69 12.68
N LYS A 8 11.06 5.53 11.77
CA LYS A 8 10.44 5.77 10.46
C LYS A 8 10.26 4.43 9.72
N GLY A 9 9.04 4.17 9.25
CA GLY A 9 8.68 2.95 8.53
C GLY A 9 8.46 1.70 9.38
N ALA A 10 8.69 1.75 10.70
CA ALA A 10 8.57 0.59 11.57
C ALA A 10 7.12 0.22 11.92
N THR A 11 6.16 1.12 11.66
CA THR A 11 4.73 0.87 11.92
C THR A 11 3.89 1.10 10.67
N LEU A 12 2.78 0.38 10.56
CA LEU A 12 1.78 0.57 9.50
C LEU A 12 0.36 0.44 10.07
N SER A 13 -0.65 0.89 9.31
CA SER A 13 -2.05 0.74 9.70
C SER A 13 -2.60 -0.65 9.34
N ASP A 14 -3.66 -1.13 10.00
CA ASP A 14 -4.36 -2.35 9.59
C ASP A 14 -4.84 -2.29 8.12
N LYS A 15 -5.25 -1.12 7.63
CA LYS A 15 -5.61 -0.93 6.22
C LYS A 15 -4.42 -1.17 5.30
N THR A 16 -3.25 -0.63 5.69
CA THR A 16 -1.99 -0.86 4.99
C THR A 16 -1.57 -2.32 5.04
N ALA A 17 -1.72 -2.99 6.19
CA ALA A 17 -1.39 -4.41 6.35
C ALA A 17 -2.19 -5.27 5.38
N ARG A 18 -3.50 -5.03 5.29
CA ARG A 18 -4.38 -5.75 4.36
C ARG A 18 -4.01 -5.49 2.90
N ARG A 19 -3.70 -4.25 2.55
CA ARG A 19 -3.36 -3.86 1.16
C ARG A 19 -1.99 -4.37 0.71
N GLU A 20 -0.95 -4.16 1.52
CA GLU A 20 0.44 -4.48 1.16
C GLU A 20 0.77 -5.96 1.38
N PHE A 21 0.19 -6.58 2.40
CA PHE A 21 0.54 -7.94 2.82
C PHE A 21 -0.56 -8.97 2.56
N GLY A 22 -1.70 -8.55 2.00
CA GLY A 22 -2.81 -9.45 1.68
C GLY A 22 -3.49 -10.08 2.91
N LEU A 23 -3.17 -9.60 4.12
CA LEU A 23 -3.83 -10.08 5.33
C LEU A 23 -5.31 -9.73 5.30
N THR A 24 -6.16 -10.56 5.90
CA THR A 24 -7.55 -10.20 6.17
C THR A 24 -7.69 -9.56 7.55
N GLN A 25 -8.81 -8.87 7.78
CA GLN A 25 -9.09 -8.28 9.09
C GLN A 25 -9.14 -9.35 10.19
N ASN A 26 -9.68 -10.53 9.89
CA ASN A 26 -9.77 -11.63 10.85
C ASN A 26 -8.39 -12.13 11.24
N GLU A 27 -7.47 -12.26 10.28
CA GLU A 27 -6.10 -12.71 10.56
C GLU A 27 -5.34 -11.74 11.47
N ILE A 28 -5.54 -10.44 11.28
CA ILE A 28 -4.98 -9.40 12.14
C ILE A 28 -5.54 -9.53 13.56
N VAL A 29 -6.87 -9.68 13.70
CA VAL A 29 -7.53 -9.81 15.00
C VAL A 29 -7.11 -11.10 15.72
N GLU A 30 -7.03 -12.22 15.01
CA GLU A 30 -6.55 -13.50 15.55
C GLU A 30 -5.09 -13.41 16.00
N ALA A 31 -4.22 -12.76 15.22
CA ALA A 31 -2.83 -12.57 15.59
C ALA A 31 -2.66 -11.67 16.83
N ILE A 32 -3.50 -10.63 16.95
CA ILE A 32 -3.55 -9.79 18.16
C ILE A 32 -4.00 -10.62 19.36
N ARG A 33 -5.09 -11.39 19.23
CA ARG A 33 -5.61 -12.26 20.30
C ARG A 33 -4.59 -13.33 20.73
N ALA A 34 -3.83 -13.85 19.77
CA ALA A 34 -2.76 -14.82 20.02
C ALA A 34 -1.46 -14.19 20.55
N GLY A 35 -1.42 -12.87 20.77
CA GLY A 35 -0.21 -12.16 21.24
C GLY A 35 0.93 -12.09 20.22
N LYS A 36 0.68 -12.46 18.96
CA LYS A 36 1.68 -12.46 17.87
C LYS A 36 1.83 -11.10 17.19
N LEU A 37 0.87 -10.20 17.42
CA LEU A 37 0.84 -8.88 16.82
C LEU A 37 0.51 -7.84 17.88
N GLN A 38 1.43 -6.92 18.13
CA GLN A 38 1.19 -5.76 18.95
C GLN A 38 0.42 -4.71 18.17
N TYR A 39 -0.50 -4.03 18.86
CA TYR A 39 -1.29 -2.97 18.27
C TYR A 39 -1.39 -1.77 19.20
N ARG A 40 -1.58 -0.59 18.60
CA ARG A 40 -2.04 0.62 19.28
C ARG A 40 -3.23 1.18 18.53
N ARG A 41 -4.27 1.59 19.24
CA ARG A 41 -5.35 2.36 18.62
C ARG A 41 -4.85 3.77 18.32
N ASN A 42 -5.17 4.26 17.14
CA ASN A 42 -4.90 5.64 16.77
C ASN A 42 -6.02 6.14 15.85
N ALA A 43 -6.10 7.43 15.61
CA ALA A 43 -7.07 8.02 14.70
C ALA A 43 -6.40 9.07 13.82
N ILE A 44 -6.68 9.04 12.53
CA ILE A 44 -6.31 10.11 11.59
C ILE A 44 -7.62 10.78 11.17
N HIS A 45 -7.76 12.07 11.45
CA HIS A 45 -8.96 12.87 11.14
C HIS A 45 -10.28 12.19 11.61
N GLY A 46 -10.29 11.63 12.82
CA GLY A 46 -11.45 10.95 13.38
C GLY A 46 -11.70 9.52 12.87
N ASN A 47 -10.93 9.04 11.90
CA ASN A 47 -11.02 7.66 11.41
C ASN A 47 -10.12 6.74 12.26
N PRO A 48 -10.69 5.83 13.09
CA PRO A 48 -9.91 4.93 13.91
C PRO A 48 -9.18 3.90 13.06
N PHE A 49 -7.93 3.61 13.41
CA PHE A 49 -7.14 2.54 12.80
C PHE A 49 -6.27 1.87 13.85
N LEU A 50 -5.89 0.62 13.56
CA LEU A 50 -4.91 -0.09 14.36
C LEU A 50 -3.53 0.21 13.80
N ARG A 51 -2.66 0.74 14.63
CA ARG A 51 -1.24 0.88 14.33
C ARG A 51 -0.53 -0.41 14.74
N LEU A 52 0.17 -1.03 13.81
CA LEU A 52 0.80 -2.35 13.92
C LEU A 52 2.31 -2.22 13.67
N LEU A 53 3.12 -3.10 14.25
CA LEU A 53 4.56 -3.18 13.96
C LEU A 53 4.81 -3.93 12.65
N ARG A 54 5.57 -3.31 11.73
CA ARG A 54 5.85 -3.87 10.40
C ARG A 54 6.54 -5.24 10.48
N ARG A 55 7.54 -5.37 11.35
CA ARG A 55 8.29 -6.62 11.56
C ARG A 55 7.39 -7.79 11.97
N GLU A 56 6.36 -7.54 12.77
CA GLU A 56 5.47 -8.57 13.29
C GLU A 56 4.44 -8.97 12.24
N VAL A 57 3.96 -8.00 11.45
CA VAL A 57 3.14 -8.27 10.27
C VAL A 57 3.92 -9.15 9.27
N GLU A 58 5.16 -8.80 8.97
CA GLU A 58 6.04 -9.59 8.08
C GLU A 58 6.26 -11.01 8.62
N ALA A 59 6.56 -11.16 9.91
CA ALA A 59 6.73 -12.47 10.55
C ALA A 59 5.44 -13.30 10.51
N LEU A 60 4.28 -12.68 10.74
CA LEU A 60 2.97 -13.33 10.67
C LEU A 60 2.70 -13.87 9.27
N VAL A 61 2.93 -13.04 8.24
CA VAL A 61 2.69 -13.43 6.84
C VAL A 61 3.63 -14.54 6.43
N LYS A 62 4.92 -14.43 6.76
CA LYS A 62 5.93 -15.46 6.46
C LYS A 62 5.57 -16.80 7.11
N LYS A 63 5.07 -16.79 8.35
CA LYS A 63 4.66 -18.00 9.07
C LYS A 63 3.39 -18.63 8.50
N LYS A 64 2.46 -17.82 8.00
CA LYS A 64 1.13 -18.29 7.59
C LYS A 64 1.05 -18.72 6.12
N HIS A 65 1.68 -17.95 5.23
CA HIS A 65 1.55 -18.11 3.79
C HIS A 65 2.88 -18.47 3.09
N GLY A 66 3.97 -18.57 3.85
CA GLY A 66 5.30 -18.82 3.29
C GLY A 66 5.91 -17.58 2.61
N ASN A 67 7.18 -17.69 2.19
CA ASN A 67 7.92 -16.58 1.57
C ASN A 67 7.39 -16.22 0.17
N ASP A 68 6.87 -17.21 -0.57
CA ASP A 68 6.49 -17.03 -1.98
C ASP A 68 5.17 -16.27 -2.14
N TYR A 69 4.25 -16.42 -1.18
CA TYR A 69 3.00 -15.66 -1.17
C TYR A 69 3.25 -14.16 -0.99
N LEU A 70 4.15 -13.79 -0.06
CA LEU A 70 4.48 -12.38 0.19
C LEU A 70 5.08 -11.71 -1.06
N ARG A 71 6.04 -12.39 -1.71
CA ARG A 71 6.66 -11.87 -2.94
C ARG A 71 5.65 -11.71 -4.06
N ASN A 72 4.79 -12.70 -4.27
CA ASN A 72 3.76 -12.64 -5.30
C ASN A 72 2.73 -11.52 -5.02
N GLN A 73 2.34 -11.32 -3.77
CA GLN A 73 1.37 -10.28 -3.42
C GLN A 73 1.97 -8.87 -3.53
N GLN A 74 3.23 -8.70 -3.14
CA GLN A 74 3.97 -7.46 -3.35
C GLN A 74 4.12 -7.16 -4.83
N ALA A 75 4.50 -8.15 -5.64
CA ALA A 75 4.62 -8.02 -7.09
C ALA A 75 3.28 -7.63 -7.76
N LYS A 76 2.17 -8.26 -7.34
CA LYS A 76 0.82 -7.89 -7.82
C LYS A 76 0.43 -6.47 -7.45
N THR A 77 0.74 -6.05 -6.23
CA THR A 77 0.43 -4.69 -5.76
C THR A 77 1.23 -3.65 -6.54
N GLU A 78 2.52 -3.91 -6.76
CA GLU A 78 3.38 -3.03 -7.55
C GLU A 78 2.93 -3.00 -9.02
N LEU A 79 2.57 -4.15 -9.61
CA LEU A 79 2.01 -4.20 -10.96
C LEU A 79 0.72 -3.37 -11.08
N ALA A 80 -0.18 -3.46 -10.10
CA ALA A 80 -1.40 -2.65 -10.08
C ALA A 80 -1.11 -1.15 -9.98
N ARG A 81 -0.07 -0.77 -9.22
CA ARG A 81 0.39 0.62 -9.13
C ARG A 81 0.95 1.10 -10.47
N VAL A 82 1.88 0.35 -11.07
CA VAL A 82 2.49 0.66 -12.37
C VAL A 82 1.41 0.78 -13.45
N ASN A 83 0.43 -0.11 -13.49
CA ASN A 83 -0.67 -0.04 -14.46
C ASN A 83 -1.53 1.23 -14.32
N ARG A 84 -1.79 1.69 -13.09
CA ARG A 84 -2.51 2.95 -12.86
C ARG A 84 -1.70 4.15 -13.33
N GLU A 85 -0.40 4.14 -13.08
CA GLU A 85 0.51 5.20 -13.49
C GLU A 85 0.63 5.27 -15.01
N LEU A 86 0.78 4.12 -15.69
CA LEU A 86 0.74 4.01 -17.14
C LEU A 86 -0.58 4.56 -17.72
N LYS A 87 -1.72 4.22 -17.12
CA LYS A 87 -3.03 4.72 -17.57
C LYS A 87 -3.10 6.25 -17.44
N ARG A 88 -2.65 6.80 -16.32
CA ARG A 88 -2.60 8.26 -16.10
C ARG A 88 -1.72 8.96 -17.13
N LEU A 89 -0.50 8.44 -17.35
CA LEU A 89 0.44 9.03 -18.31
C LEU A 89 -0.10 8.97 -19.74
N ARG A 90 -0.76 7.88 -20.14
CA ARG A 90 -1.42 7.78 -21.46
C ARG A 90 -2.48 8.86 -21.68
N ILE A 91 -3.30 9.15 -20.66
CA ILE A 91 -4.30 10.22 -20.74
C ILE A 91 -3.60 11.58 -20.91
N GLN A 92 -2.51 11.82 -20.17
CA GLN A 92 -1.75 13.07 -20.29
C GLN A 92 -1.08 13.21 -21.65
N ILE A 93 -0.53 12.13 -22.21
CA ILE A 93 0.04 12.13 -23.56
C ILE A 93 -1.03 12.48 -24.59
N ALA A 94 -2.19 11.82 -24.55
CA ALA A 94 -3.27 12.09 -25.49
C ALA A 94 -3.74 13.55 -25.45
N ALA A 95 -3.87 14.14 -24.26
CA ALA A 95 -4.23 15.54 -24.11
C ALA A 95 -3.16 16.49 -24.70
N LEU A 96 -1.87 16.16 -24.56
CA LEU A 96 -0.78 16.95 -25.13
C LEU A 96 -0.70 16.80 -26.66
N GLU A 97 -0.95 15.61 -27.20
CA GLU A 97 -1.01 15.35 -28.65
C GLU A 97 -2.16 16.12 -29.31
N GLU A 98 -3.33 16.15 -28.65
CA GLU A 98 -4.47 16.96 -29.09
C GLU A 98 -4.11 18.46 -29.09
N ARG A 99 -3.54 18.96 -28.00
CA ARG A 99 -3.12 20.36 -27.91
C ARG A 99 -2.05 20.72 -28.95
N LYS A 100 -1.10 19.83 -29.20
CA LYS A 100 -0.09 20.00 -30.26
C LYS A 100 -0.75 20.12 -31.64
N SER A 101 -1.71 19.25 -31.94
CA SER A 101 -2.44 19.27 -33.22
C SER A 101 -3.21 20.58 -33.42
N GLN A 102 -3.87 21.08 -32.37
CA GLN A 102 -4.54 22.38 -32.39
C GLN A 102 -3.57 23.52 -32.70
N LEU A 103 -2.43 23.57 -32.00
CA LEU A 103 -1.42 24.62 -32.22
C LEU A 103 -0.82 24.57 -33.63
N ILE A 104 -0.58 23.37 -34.18
CA ILE A 104 -0.11 23.21 -35.57
C ILE A 104 -1.16 23.74 -36.55
N ALA A 105 -2.44 23.44 -36.33
CA ALA A 105 -3.52 23.94 -37.19
C ALA A 105 -3.71 25.46 -37.08
N GLU A 106 -3.49 26.04 -35.90
CA GLU A 106 -3.50 27.50 -35.68
C GLU A 106 -2.33 28.20 -36.37
N LEU A 107 -1.12 27.61 -36.34
CA LEU A 107 0.08 28.16 -36.97
C LEU A 107 0.14 27.98 -38.50
N GLY A 108 -0.65 27.04 -39.04
CA GLY A 108 -0.77 26.80 -40.48
C GLY A 108 -1.86 27.63 -41.18
N ARG A 109 -2.60 28.45 -40.43
CA ARG A 109 -3.48 29.51 -40.96
C ARG A 109 -2.71 30.81 -41.13
#